data_AF-A0A1I2EDB5-F1
#
_entry.id   AF-A0A1I2EDB5-F1
#
_cell.length_a   1.000
_cell.length_b   1.000
_cell.length_c   1.000
_cell.angle_alpha   90.00
_cell.angle_beta   90.00
_cell.angle_gamma   90.00
#
_symmetry.space_group_name_H-M   'P 1'
#
loop_
_entity.id
_entity.type
_entity.pdbx_description
1 polymer ?
#
loop_
_entity_poly.entity_id
_entity_poly.type
_entity_poly.pdbx_seq_one_letter_code
_entity_poly.pdbx_strand_id
1 'polypeptide(L)'
;MLQAVVETDSETLRSIAAPLAEAGCLGTVALLIHRAALRRVDWDLIPSAALPRVRWWLRHGPPLLRASLTLAALGLAGLGAAWLGG
;
A
#
# COMPACT_ATOMS: atom_id res chain seq x y z
N MET A 1 16.33 -1.80 -33.70
CA MET A 1 15.53 -2.89 -33.10
C MET A 1 15.80 -3.06 -31.61
N LEU A 2 17.04 -3.21 -31.14
CA LEU A 2 17.36 -3.38 -29.71
C LEU A 2 16.86 -2.22 -28.82
N GLN A 3 17.01 -0.96 -29.25
CA GLN A 3 16.50 0.20 -28.49
C GLN A 3 14.97 0.19 -28.33
N ALA A 4 14.22 -0.17 -29.38
CA ALA A 4 12.76 -0.22 -29.32
C ALA A 4 12.24 -1.29 -28.35
N VAL A 5 12.96 -2.41 -28.20
CA VAL A 5 12.62 -3.46 -27.23
C VAL A 5 12.85 -2.98 -25.80
N VAL A 6 13.99 -2.34 -25.54
CA VAL A 6 14.32 -1.79 -24.20
C VAL A 6 13.36 -0.67 -23.77
N GLU A 7 12.94 0.19 -24.72
CA GLU A 7 11.94 1.23 -24.48
C GLU A 7 10.60 0.62 -24.03
N THR A 8 10.17 -0.45 -24.73
CA THR A 8 8.89 -1.15 -24.46
C THR A 8 8.89 -1.83 -23.09
N ASP A 9 10.01 -2.43 -22.69
CA ASP A 9 10.15 -3.07 -21.37
C ASP A 9 10.11 -2.05 -20.23
N SER A 10 10.72 -0.88 -20.44
CA SER A 10 10.74 0.22 -19.46
C SER A 10 9.36 0.85 -19.28
N GLU A 11 8.61 1.03 -20.37
CA GLU A 11 7.24 1.54 -20.33
C GLU A 11 6.29 0.55 -19.67
N THR A 12 6.43 -0.74 -19.97
CA THR A 12 5.65 -1.82 -19.34
C THR A 12 5.91 -1.87 -17.84
N LEU A 13 7.18 -1.82 -17.41
CA LEU A 13 7.53 -1.76 -15.99
C LEU A 13 6.92 -0.54 -15.30
N ARG A 14 7.00 0.64 -15.91
CA ARG A 14 6.44 1.87 -15.34
C ARG A 14 4.92 1.82 -15.22
N SER A 15 4.23 1.25 -16.21
CA SER A 15 2.76 1.09 -16.22
C SER A 15 2.23 0.19 -15.10
N ILE A 16 3.02 -0.78 -14.65
CA ILE A 16 2.67 -1.69 -13.55
C ILE A 16 3.15 -1.14 -12.20
N ALA A 17 4.36 -0.58 -12.16
CA ALA A 17 4.99 -0.13 -10.93
C ALA A 17 4.32 1.13 -10.36
N ALA A 18 3.87 2.06 -11.20
CA ALA A 18 3.17 3.27 -10.78
C ALA A 18 1.87 2.99 -10.00
N PRO A 19 0.90 2.22 -10.52
CA PRO A 19 -0.32 1.91 -9.78
C PRO A 19 -0.05 1.06 -8.53
N LEU A 20 0.97 0.19 -8.55
CA LEU A 20 1.38 -0.57 -7.36
C LEU A 20 1.89 0.36 -6.25
N ALA A 21 2.74 1.32 -6.59
CA ALA A 21 3.28 2.30 -5.66
C ALA A 21 2.16 3.18 -5.09
N GLU A 22 1.25 3.66 -5.95
CA GLU A 22 0.11 4.49 -5.56
C GLU A 22 -0.85 3.73 -4.63
N ALA A 23 -1.28 2.53 -5.02
CA ALA A 23 -2.16 1.69 -4.21
C ALA A 23 -1.51 1.30 -2.87
N GLY A 24 -0.22 0.98 -2.88
CA GLY A 24 0.55 0.70 -1.67
C GLY A 24 0.64 1.91 -0.73
N CYS A 25 0.93 3.09 -1.26
CA CYS A 25 0.99 4.34 -0.50
C CYS A 25 -0.38 4.71 0.09
N LEU A 26 -1.44 4.71 -0.74
CA LEU A 26 -2.80 5.00 -0.28
C LEU A 26 -3.27 4.02 0.79
N GLY A 27 -3.04 2.72 0.58
CA GLY A 27 -3.35 1.69 1.57
C GLY A 27 -2.59 1.90 2.88
N THR A 28 -1.31 2.25 2.80
CA THR A 28 -0.47 2.53 3.98
C THR A 28 -0.97 3.74 4.76
N VAL A 29 -1.24 4.86 4.08
CA VAL A 29 -1.75 6.09 4.69
C VAL A 29 -3.11 5.85 5.34
N ALA A 30 -4.04 5.19 4.63
CA ALA A 30 -5.36 4.87 5.16
C ALA A 30 -5.29 3.99 6.42
N LEU A 31 -4.43 2.95 6.42
CA LEU A 31 -4.23 2.07 7.57
C LEU A 31 -3.57 2.76 8.75
N LEU A 32 -2.62 3.68 8.51
CA LEU A 32 -2.01 4.48 9.57
C LEU A 32 -3.02 5.42 10.23
N ILE A 33 -3.85 6.11 9.44
CA ILE A 33 -4.93 6.95 9.95
C ILE A 33 -5.91 6.10 10.76
N HIS A 34 -6.33 4.95 10.22
CA HIS A 34 -7.26 4.05 10.92
C HIS A 34 -6.68 3.56 12.25
N ARG A 35 -5.41 3.16 12.27
CA ARG A 35 -4.71 2.73 13.48
C ARG A 35 -4.55 3.86 14.49
N ALA A 36 -4.30 5.08 14.04
CA ALA A 36 -4.23 6.26 14.90
C ALA A 36 -5.60 6.58 15.51
N ALA A 37 -6.68 6.48 14.73
CA ALA A 37 -8.04 6.65 15.20
C ALA A 37 -8.40 5.59 16.26
N LEU A 38 -8.11 4.31 16.02
CA LEU A 38 -8.35 3.24 16.98
C LEU A 38 -7.56 3.40 18.29
N ARG A 39 -6.39 4.05 18.26
CA ARG A 39 -5.61 4.35 19.46
C ARG A 39 -6.20 5.50 20.30
N ARG A 40 -6.97 6.40 19.69
CA ARG A 40 -7.57 7.56 20.34
C ARG A 40 -9.03 7.38 20.69
N VAL A 41 -9.68 6.33 20.18
CA VAL A 41 -11.06 5.99 20.52
C VAL A 41 -11.13 5.49 21.95
N ASP A 42 -12.09 6.05 22.69
CA ASP A 42 -12.52 5.52 23.98
C ASP A 42 -13.36 4.26 23.74
N TRP A 43 -12.90 3.14 24.30
CA TRP A 43 -13.49 1.82 24.08
C TRP A 43 -14.85 1.69 24.75
N ASP A 44 -15.10 2.45 25.81
CA ASP A 44 -16.34 2.40 26.59
C ASP A 44 -17.50 3.11 25.87
N LEU A 45 -17.19 3.96 24.89
CA LEU A 45 -18.17 4.67 24.05
C LEU A 45 -18.51 3.91 22.76
N ILE A 46 -17.85 2.77 22.47
CA ILE A 46 -18.08 2.02 21.23
C ILE A 46 -19.39 1.22 21.36
N PRO A 47 -20.37 1.41 20.45
CA PRO A 47 -21.57 0.59 20.43
C PRO A 47 -21.21 -0.89 20.24
N SER A 48 -21.90 -1.79 20.96
CA SER A 48 -21.66 -3.23 20.88
C SER A 48 -21.77 -3.80 19.46
N ALA A 49 -22.60 -3.19 18.60
CA ALA A 49 -22.71 -3.51 17.18
C ALA A 49 -21.44 -3.22 16.35
N ALA A 50 -20.59 -2.28 16.78
CA ALA A 50 -19.35 -1.90 16.09
C ALA A 50 -18.12 -2.71 16.56
N LEU A 51 -18.17 -3.32 17.74
CA LEU A 51 -17.07 -4.11 18.31
C LEU A 51 -16.55 -5.25 17.41
N PRO A 52 -17.39 -6.02 16.67
CA PRO A 52 -16.90 -7.07 15.79
C PRO A 52 -15.99 -6.51 14.68
N ARG A 53 -16.37 -5.36 14.11
CA ARG A 53 -15.59 -4.70 13.06
C ARG A 53 -14.27 -4.16 13.58
N VAL A 54 -14.27 -3.57 14.79
CA VAL A 54 -13.05 -3.08 15.43
C VAL A 54 -12.09 -4.23 15.77
N ARG A 55 -12.61 -5.35 16.29
CA ARG A 55 -11.81 -6.57 16.53
C ARG A 55 -11.20 -7.14 15.25
N TRP A 56 -11.97 -7.13 14.15
CA TRP A 56 -11.47 -7.55 12.86
C TRP A 56 -10.29 -6.66 12.40
N TRP A 57 -10.40 -5.34 12.54
CA TRP A 57 -9.33 -4.40 12.21
C TRP A 57 -8.11 -4.51 13.11
N LEU A 58 -8.28 -4.77 14.41
CA LEU A 58 -7.15 -5.03 15.30
C LEU A 58 -6.37 -6.28 14.90
N ARG A 59 -7.06 -7.33 14.47
CA ARG A 59 -6.44 -8.60 14.04
C ARG A 59 -5.81 -8.51 12.65
N HIS A 60 -6.50 -7.90 11.68
CA HIS A 60 -6.09 -7.90 10.27
C HIS A 60 -5.39 -6.60 9.83
N GLY A 61 -5.47 -5.52 10.59
CA GLY A 61 -4.82 -4.26 10.29
C GLY A 61 -3.28 -4.36 10.19
N PRO A 62 -2.57 -5.00 11.14
CA PRO A 62 -1.12 -5.17 11.04
C PRO A 62 -0.64 -5.94 9.79
N PRO A 63 -1.21 -7.10 9.42
CA PRO A 63 -0.81 -7.78 8.19
C PRO A 63 -1.21 -6.99 6.93
N LEU A 64 -2.36 -6.33 6.90
CA LEU A 64 -2.75 -5.45 5.79
C LEU A 64 -1.77 -4.29 5.62
N LEU A 65 -1.30 -3.67 6.71
CA LEU A 65 -0.33 -2.59 6.66
C LEU A 65 0.99 -3.07 6.06
N ARG A 66 1.46 -4.26 6.47
CA ARG A 66 2.66 -4.88 5.89
C ARG A 66 2.48 -5.13 4.40
N ALA A 67 1.33 -5.67 3.98
CA ALA A 67 1.05 -5.91 2.56
C ALA A 67 1.06 -4.60 1.74
N SER A 68 0.40 -3.54 2.22
CA SER A 68 0.43 -2.22 1.57
C SER A 68 1.84 -1.64 1.49
N LEU A 69 2.63 -1.79 2.56
CA LEU A 69 4.03 -1.35 2.59
C LEU A 69 4.89 -2.13 1.60
N THR A 70 4.69 -3.45 1.48
CA THR A 70 5.41 -4.27 0.49
C THR A 70 5.03 -3.89 -0.93
N LEU A 71 3.75 -3.60 -1.21
CA LEU A 71 3.32 -3.12 -2.53
C LEU A 71 3.92 -1.76 -2.86
N ALA A 72 3.94 -0.84 -1.89
CA ALA A 72 4.58 0.47 -2.04
C ALA A 72 6.08 0.33 -2.31
N ALA A 73 6.77 -0.51 -1.53
CA ALA A 73 8.21 -0.76 -1.69
C ALA A 73 8.53 -1.40 -3.04
N LEU A 74 7.74 -2.38 -3.49
CA LEU A 74 7.92 -3.03 -4.79
C LEU A 74 7.63 -2.05 -5.94
N GLY A 75 6.56 -1.27 -5.86
CA GLY A 75 6.25 -0.24 -6.86
C GLY A 75 7.34 0.83 -6.96
N LEU A 76 7.82 1.34 -5.82
CA LEU A 76 8.92 2.31 -5.79
C LEU A 76 10.24 1.72 -6.29
N ALA A 77 10.56 0.46 -5.94
CA ALA A 77 11.75 -0.22 -6.44
C ALA A 77 11.66 -0.44 -7.95
N GLY A 78 10.49 -0.82 -8.47
CA GLY A 78 10.26 -0.96 -9.91
C GLY A 78 10.39 0.37 -10.67
N LEU A 79 9.86 1.46 -10.10
CA LEU A 79 10.02 2.80 -10.66
C LEU A 79 11.49 3.26 -10.61
N GLY A 80 12.20 2.98 -9.52
CA GLY A 80 13.63 3.31 -9.37
C GLY A 80 14.51 2.52 -10.34
N ALA A 81 14.21 1.23 -10.55
CA ALA A 81 14.89 0.40 -11.54
C ALA A 81 14.65 0.92 -12.97
N ALA A 82 13.42 1.30 -13.30
CA ALA A 82 13.08 1.92 -14.59
C ALA A 82 13.70 3.32 -14.79
N TRP A 83 14.19 3.96 -13.73
CA TRP A 83 14.89 5.24 -13.78
C TRP A 83 16.41 5.10 -13.90
N LEU A 84 16.99 4.06 -13.29
CA LEU A 84 18.43 3.82 -13.26
C LEU A 84 18.94 2.96 -14.43
N GLY A 85 18.05 2.19 -15.08
CA GLY A 85 18.37 1.32 -16.20
C GLY A 85 18.04 1.87 -17.59
N GLY A 86 17.51 3.11 -17.68
CA GLY A 86 17.17 3.80 -18.92
C GLY A 86 18.28 4.71 -19.43
#